data_AF-A0A4V3GG20-F1
#
_entry.id   AF-A0A4V3GG20-F1
#
_cell.length_a   1.000
_cell.length_b   1.000
_cell.length_c   1.000
_cell.angle_alpha   90.00
_cell.angle_beta   90.00
_cell.angle_gamma   90.00
#
_symmetry.space_group_name_H-M   'P 1'
#
loop_
_entity.id
_entity.type
_entity.pdbx_description
1 polymer ?
#
loop_
_entity_poly.entity_id
_entity_poly.type
_entity_poly.pdbx_seq_one_letter_code
_entity_poly.pdbx_strand_id
1 'polypeptide(L)'
;MDYLVEVAGAGMKATAVVTSLEGDLLAGYFADLAEEFGGWSGIRQWRSLEDQLRVEARWGSRGHVTLTFRLRPKAYDVPWDLSVDLDVEAGAEMEALSVAMANFFEAAE
;
A
#
# COMPACT_ATOMS: atom_id res chain seq x y z
N MET A 1 -16.06 1.57 1.32
CA MET A 1 -15.68 2.58 0.32
C MET A 1 -14.97 1.89 -0.82
N ASP A 2 -15.28 2.27 -2.06
CA ASP A 2 -14.50 1.82 -3.22
C ASP A 2 -13.56 2.95 -3.64
N TYR A 3 -12.30 2.63 -3.88
CA TYR A 3 -11.32 3.59 -4.43
C TYR A 3 -10.57 2.98 -5.62
N LEU A 4 -10.11 3.86 -6.51
CA LEU A 4 -9.37 3.47 -7.70
C LEU A 4 -7.87 3.44 -7.39
N VAL A 5 -7.22 2.32 -7.67
CA VAL A 5 -5.76 2.23 -7.64
C VAL A 5 -5.25 2.16 -9.07
N GLU A 6 -4.31 3.02 -9.39
CA GLU A 6 -3.62 3.06 -10.67
C GLU A 6 -2.12 2.90 -10.45
N VAL A 7 -1.51 2.02 -11.24
CA VAL A 7 -0.07 1.88 -11.34
C VAL A 7 0.32 2.13 -12.79
N ALA A 8 1.21 3.10 -13.02
CA ALA A 8 1.66 3.49 -14.34
C ALA A 8 3.19 3.56 -14.41
N GLY A 9 3.74 3.22 -15.57
CA GLY A 9 5.18 3.22 -15.84
C GLY A 9 5.45 3.22 -17.34
N ALA A 10 6.71 3.02 -17.75
CA ALA A 10 7.10 3.06 -19.15
C ALA A 10 6.38 1.96 -19.97
N GLY A 11 5.36 2.35 -20.73
CA GLY A 11 4.56 1.45 -21.56
C GLY A 11 3.54 0.58 -20.82
N MET A 12 3.34 0.81 -19.52
CA MET A 12 2.42 0.01 -18.68
C MET A 12 1.46 0.92 -17.91
N LYS A 13 0.19 0.53 -17.89
CA LYS A 13 -0.83 1.07 -16.99
C LYS A 13 -1.72 -0.08 -16.53
N ALA A 14 -1.90 -0.21 -15.22
CA ALA A 14 -2.85 -1.11 -14.61
C ALA A 14 -3.76 -0.32 -13.69
N THR A 15 -5.04 -0.66 -13.69
CA THR A 15 -6.05 0.03 -12.88
C THR A 15 -7.01 -1.00 -12.32
N ALA A 16 -7.28 -0.92 -11.03
CA ALA A 16 -8.28 -1.76 -10.36
C ALA A 16 -9.07 -0.94 -9.35
N VAL A 17 -10.37 -1.23 -9.25
CA VAL A 17 -11.20 -0.74 -8.15
C VAL A 17 -10.98 -1.66 -6.96
N VAL A 18 -10.52 -1.08 -5.85
CA VAL A 18 -10.31 -1.77 -4.57
C VAL A 18 -11.52 -1.49 -3.68
N THR A 19 -12.09 -2.56 -3.12
CA THR A 19 -13.22 -2.47 -2.20
C THR A 19 -12.71 -2.57 -0.78
N SER A 20 -12.83 -1.46 -0.06
CA SER A 20 -12.46 -1.31 1.35
C SER A 20 -13.71 -1.32 2.21
N LEU A 21 -13.66 -2.02 3.35
CA LEU A 21 -14.73 -2.08 4.32
C LEU A 21 -14.34 -1.20 5.51
N GLU A 22 -15.13 -0.16 5.79
CA GLU A 22 -14.87 0.82 6.88
C GLU A 22 -13.39 1.27 7.00
N GLY A 23 -12.79 1.63 5.87
CA GLY A 23 -11.42 2.15 5.83
C GLY A 23 -10.32 1.11 5.94
N ASP A 24 -10.65 -0.20 5.96
CA ASP A 24 -9.82 -1.42 5.93
C ASP A 24 -8.45 -1.38 6.63
N LEU A 25 -8.21 -0.38 7.48
CA LEU A 25 -7.00 -0.05 8.20
C LEU A 25 -5.78 0.22 7.32
N LEU A 26 -5.93 0.58 6.04
CA LEU A 26 -4.77 0.89 5.20
C LEU A 26 -4.00 2.12 5.70
N ALA A 27 -4.72 3.20 6.04
CA ALA A 27 -4.09 4.40 6.61
C ALA A 27 -3.40 4.09 7.95
N GLY A 28 -4.07 3.32 8.82
CA GLY A 28 -3.50 2.85 10.09
C GLY A 28 -2.25 1.99 9.90
N TYR A 29 -2.23 1.13 8.89
CA TYR A 29 -1.06 0.33 8.54
C TYR A 29 0.15 1.22 8.19
N PHE A 30 -0.03 2.28 7.40
CA PHE A 30 1.07 3.21 7.12
C PHE A 30 1.47 4.05 8.34
N ALA A 31 0.52 4.39 9.22
CA ALA A 31 0.83 5.03 10.50
C ALA A 31 1.72 4.14 11.38
N ASP A 32 1.37 2.86 11.52
CA ASP A 32 2.16 1.88 12.28
C ASP A 32 3.59 1.70 11.70
N LEU A 33 3.73 1.76 10.37
CA LEU A 33 5.06 1.71 9.72
C LEU A 33 5.90 2.96 10.00
N ALA A 34 5.27 4.14 10.07
CA ALA A 34 5.95 5.40 10.36
C ALA A 34 6.36 5.53 11.83
N GLU A 35 5.55 5.01 12.77
CA GLU A 35 5.88 5.04 14.20
C GLU A 35 7.06 4.13 14.54
N GLU A 36 7.24 3.02 13.82
CA GLU A 36 8.28 2.02 14.08
C GLU A 36 9.57 2.22 13.26
N PHE A 37 10.16 3.42 13.35
CA PHE A 37 11.46 3.74 12.74
C PHE A 37 12.66 2.93 13.30
N GLY A 38 12.47 2.22 14.41
CA GLY A 38 13.50 1.36 15.03
C GLY A 38 13.79 0.07 14.25
N GLY A 39 12.95 -0.24 13.26
CA GLY A 39 13.03 -1.45 12.45
C GLY A 39 12.41 -2.68 13.09
N TRP A 40 12.04 -3.64 12.24
CA TRP A 40 11.40 -4.89 12.64
C TRP A 40 11.96 -6.09 11.88
N SER A 41 11.74 -7.29 12.41
CA SER A 41 12.04 -8.53 11.71
C SER A 41 10.82 -9.06 10.94
N GLY A 42 11.04 -9.68 9.79
CA GLY A 42 9.98 -10.32 9.00
C GLY A 42 9.27 -9.36 8.05
N ILE A 43 8.06 -9.75 7.64
CA ILE A 43 7.21 -8.99 6.71
C ILE A 43 5.97 -8.54 7.46
N ARG A 44 5.67 -7.24 7.41
CA ARG A 44 4.38 -6.70 7.85
C ARG A 44 3.49 -6.61 6.64
N GLN A 45 2.28 -7.16 6.72
CA GLN A 45 1.40 -7.23 5.57
C GLN A 45 0.05 -6.59 5.90
N TRP A 46 -0.45 -5.86 4.92
CA TRP A 46 -1.83 -5.45 4.83
C TRP A 46 -2.45 -5.95 3.52
N ARG A 47 -3.76 -6.22 3.51
CA ARG A 47 -4.51 -6.51 2.28
C ARG A 47 -5.94 -5.99 2.35
N SER A 48 -6.48 -5.60 1.21
CA SER A 48 -7.91 -5.31 1.07
C SER A 48 -8.73 -6.60 1.29
N LEU A 49 -10.03 -6.42 1.58
CA LEU A 49 -10.91 -7.55 1.91
C LEU A 49 -10.95 -8.59 0.79
N GLU A 50 -11.19 -8.15 -0.44
CA GLU A 50 -11.22 -9.02 -1.63
C GLU A 50 -9.82 -9.26 -2.24
N ASP A 51 -8.75 -8.86 -1.53
CA ASP A 51 -7.34 -9.07 -1.89
C ASP A 51 -6.98 -8.50 -3.28
N GLN A 52 -7.71 -7.47 -3.70
CA GLN A 52 -7.42 -6.66 -4.89
C GLN A 52 -6.10 -5.89 -4.73
N LEU A 53 -5.86 -5.35 -3.52
CA LEU A 53 -4.62 -4.69 -3.16
C LEU A 53 -3.99 -5.39 -1.95
N ARG A 54 -2.69 -5.61 -2.02
CA ARG A 54 -1.86 -6.04 -0.91
C ARG A 54 -0.63 -5.15 -0.82
N VAL A 55 -0.23 -4.83 0.40
CA VAL A 55 1.01 -4.11 0.69
C VAL A 55 1.81 -4.94 1.68
N GLU A 56 3.04 -5.26 1.32
CA GLU A 56 4.00 -5.94 2.17
C GLU A 56 5.15 -4.98 2.46
N ALA A 57 5.50 -4.83 3.74
CA ALA A 57 6.59 -3.98 4.19
C ALA A 57 7.67 -4.83 4.83
N ARG A 58 8.87 -4.75 4.28
CA ARG A 58 10.07 -5.40 4.78
C ARG A 58 11.08 -4.36 5.20
N TRP A 59 11.50 -4.42 6.45
CA TRP A 59 12.62 -3.61 6.91
C TRP A 59 13.90 -4.00 6.15
N GLY A 60 14.47 -3.02 5.44
CA GLY A 60 15.70 -3.12 4.71
C GLY A 60 16.90 -2.71 5.55
N SER A 61 18.08 -2.69 4.91
CA SER A 61 19.28 -2.12 5.54
C SER A 61 19.27 -0.59 5.44
N ARG A 62 20.01 0.09 6.32
CA ARG A 62 20.28 1.54 6.23
C ARG A 62 19.03 2.43 6.37
N GLY A 63 18.06 2.01 7.18
CA GLY A 63 16.86 2.80 7.48
C GLY A 63 15.93 2.98 6.28
N HIS A 64 15.81 1.94 5.45
CA HIS A 64 14.84 1.92 4.35
C HIS A 64 13.88 0.75 4.54
N VAL A 65 12.68 0.92 4.04
CA VAL A 65 11.63 -0.09 4.02
C VAL A 65 11.30 -0.37 2.56
N THR A 66 11.40 -1.63 2.16
CA THR A 66 10.89 -2.06 0.86
C THR A 66 9.41 -2.35 1.01
N LEU A 67 8.59 -1.58 0.28
CA LEU A 67 7.15 -1.75 0.17
C LEU A 67 6.82 -2.46 -1.14
N THR A 68 6.29 -3.67 -1.07
CA THR A 68 5.79 -4.43 -2.22
C THR A 68 4.29 -4.26 -2.33
N PHE A 69 3.85 -3.56 -3.38
CA PHE A 69 2.44 -3.39 -3.74
C PHE A 69 2.06 -4.47 -4.75
N ARG A 70 1.04 -5.25 -4.43
CA ARG A 70 0.44 -6.21 -5.36
C ARG A 70 -0.98 -5.79 -5.68
N LEU A 71 -1.26 -5.66 -6.97
CA LEU A 71 -2.56 -5.25 -7.50
C LEU A 71 -3.11 -6.34 -8.43
N ARG A 72 -4.40 -6.62 -8.28
CA ARG A 72 -5.17 -7.52 -9.15
C ARG A 72 -6.60 -7.00 -9.34
N PRO A 73 -7.30 -7.40 -10.41
CA PRO A 73 -8.66 -6.93 -10.67
C PRO A 73 -9.68 -7.67 -9.78
N LYS A 74 -10.96 -7.30 -9.89
CA LYS A 74 -12.05 -8.01 -9.19
C LYS A 74 -12.17 -9.45 -9.73
N ALA A 75 -12.71 -10.34 -8.93
CA ALA A 75 -12.75 -11.79 -9.24
C ALA A 75 -13.48 -12.15 -10.56
N TYR A 76 -14.35 -11.27 -11.05
CA TYR A 76 -15.14 -11.47 -12.27
C TYR A 76 -14.53 -10.81 -13.52
N ASP A 77 -13.42 -10.10 -13.39
CA ASP A 77 -12.72 -9.47 -14.50
C ASP A 77 -11.68 -10.41 -15.13
N VAL A 78 -11.09 -10.00 -16.27
CA VAL A 78 -9.96 -10.72 -16.89
C VAL A 78 -8.78 -10.77 -15.91
N PRO A 79 -8.28 -11.96 -15.54
CA PRO A 79 -7.29 -12.09 -14.49
C PRO A 79 -5.93 -11.53 -14.93
N TRP A 80 -5.34 -10.72 -14.06
CA TRP A 80 -3.96 -10.28 -14.15
C TRP A 80 -3.42 -10.02 -12.73
N ASP A 81 -2.11 -9.94 -12.61
CA ASP A 81 -1.41 -9.69 -11.36
C ASP A 81 -0.23 -8.76 -11.64
N LEU A 82 -0.13 -7.68 -10.87
CA LEU A 82 0.95 -6.72 -10.94
C LEU A 82 1.60 -6.60 -9.57
N SER A 83 2.94 -6.59 -9.54
CA SER A 83 3.72 -6.31 -8.33
C SER A 83 4.70 -5.18 -8.61
N VAL A 84 4.79 -4.22 -7.70
CA VAL A 84 5.74 -3.11 -7.75
C VAL A 84 6.38 -2.92 -6.38
N ASP A 85 7.70 -2.79 -6.37
CA ASP A 85 8.46 -2.49 -5.16
C ASP A 85 8.81 -1.00 -5.13
N LEU A 86 8.60 -0.36 -3.98
CA LEU A 86 9.06 0.98 -3.67
C LEU A 86 9.98 0.91 -2.46
N ASP A 87 11.21 1.43 -2.59
CA ASP A 87 12.09 1.65 -1.45
C ASP A 87 11.83 3.03 -0.87
N VAL A 88 11.49 3.07 0.41
CA VAL A 88 11.11 4.30 1.13
C VAL A 88 12.01 4.47 2.34
N GLU A 89 12.55 5.67 2.54
CA GLU A 89 13.28 6.01 3.76
C GLU A 89 12.34 5.91 4.98
N ALA A 90 12.78 5.21 6.02
CA ALA A 90 11.93 4.79 7.13
C ALA A 90 11.44 5.93 8.03
N GLY A 91 12.10 7.09 8.01
CA GLY A 91 11.71 8.28 8.75
C GLY A 91 10.80 9.20 7.94
N ALA A 92 11.39 10.24 7.35
CA ALA A 92 10.67 11.35 6.75
C ALA A 92 9.83 10.95 5.54
N GLU A 93 10.32 10.03 4.69
CA GLU A 93 9.54 9.59 3.53
C GLU A 93 8.35 8.71 3.95
N MET A 94 8.54 7.81 4.94
CA MET A 94 7.46 7.01 5.51
C MET A 94 6.42 7.87 6.24
N GLU A 95 6.86 8.88 6.99
CA GLU A 95 5.98 9.85 7.66
C GLU A 95 5.14 10.63 6.63
N ALA A 96 5.78 11.13 5.58
CA ALA A 96 5.08 11.83 4.49
C ALA A 96 4.06 10.91 3.79
N LEU A 97 4.41 9.64 3.57
CA LEU A 97 3.50 8.65 2.99
C LEU A 97 2.31 8.37 3.92
N SER A 98 2.54 8.19 5.22
CA SER A 98 1.50 8.01 6.23
C SER A 98 0.50 9.17 6.24
N VAL A 99 0.99 10.41 6.26
CA VAL A 99 0.15 11.62 6.19
C VAL A 99 -0.63 11.69 4.87
N ALA A 100 -0.01 11.36 3.74
CA ALA A 100 -0.69 11.34 2.44
C ALA A 100 -1.84 10.31 2.41
N MET A 101 -1.64 9.13 3.02
CA MET A 101 -2.68 8.11 3.12
C MET A 101 -3.82 8.55 4.04
N ALA A 102 -3.51 9.10 5.21
CA ALA A 102 -4.53 9.62 6.13
C ALA A 102 -5.42 10.68 5.45
N ASN A 103 -4.81 11.67 4.80
CA ASN A 103 -5.52 12.72 4.08
C ASN A 103 -6.42 12.19 2.95
N PHE A 104 -5.95 11.16 2.22
CA PHE A 104 -6.74 10.55 1.15
C PHE A 104 -8.03 9.92 1.67
N PHE A 105 -7.96 9.22 2.81
CA PHE A 105 -9.12 8.53 3.38
C PHE A 105 -10.04 9.46 4.18
N GLU A 106 -9.52 10.50 4.84
CA GLU A 106 -10.34 11.54 5.49
C GLU A 106 -11.13 12.38 4.47
N ALA A 107 -10.53 12.72 3.33
CA ALA A 107 -11.19 13.52 2.29
C ALA A 107 -12.31 12.77 1.56
N ALA A 108 -12.43 11.46 1.76
CA ALA A 108 -13.39 10.60 1.10
C ALA A 108 -14.63 10.27 1.98
N GLU A 109 -14.63 10.71 3.26
CA GLU A 109 -15.81 10.69 4.15
C GLU A 109 -16.78 11.85 3.85
#